data_AF-A0AB33TCN1-F1
#
_entry.id   AF-A0AB33TCN1-F1
#
_cell.length_a   1.000
_cell.length_b   1.000
_cell.length_c   1.000
_cell.angle_alpha   90.00
_cell.angle_beta   90.00
_cell.angle_gamma   90.00
#
_symmetry.space_group_name_H-M   'P 1'
#
loop_
_entity.id
_entity.type
_entity.pdbx_description
1 polymer ?
#
loop_
_entity_poly.entity_id
_entity_poly.type
_entity_poly.pdbx_seq_one_letter_code
_entity_poly.pdbx_strand_id
1 'polypeptide(L)'
;MAIQVPQTRQSLADAWKALGNWFGCATGAPGTSQTPSNESTGGGYARAQTTWTSGSGGNVTGSAVSIAVPASTITHAIMASAAAVGAANMIDNCAVTQAIFSTPGNVVLTPSLGIA
;
A
#
# COMPACT_ATOMS: atom_id res chain seq x y z
N MET A 1 7.34 -6.11 25.66
CA MET A 1 5.96 -6.43 26.03
C MET A 1 5.12 -6.45 24.76
N ALA A 2 4.41 -7.54 24.47
CA ALA A 2 3.47 -7.58 23.34
C ALA A 2 2.09 -7.08 23.79
N ILE A 3 1.33 -6.41 22.91
CA ILE A 3 0.01 -5.87 23.24
C ILE A 3 -0.97 -7.03 23.45
N GLN A 4 -1.39 -7.27 24.69
CA GLN A 4 -2.28 -8.39 25.01
C GLN A 4 -3.77 -8.06 24.80
N VAL A 5 -4.15 -6.78 24.95
CA VAL A 5 -5.54 -6.35 24.91
C VAL A 5 -6.01 -6.19 23.45
N PRO A 6 -6.99 -6.97 22.96
CA PRO A 6 -7.45 -6.90 21.57
C PRO A 6 -7.95 -5.52 21.15
N GLN A 7 -8.61 -4.80 22.07
CA GLN A 7 -9.09 -3.44 21.83
C GLN A 7 -7.94 -2.46 21.60
N THR A 8 -6.85 -2.57 22.37
CA THR A 8 -5.66 -1.73 22.17
C THR A 8 -5.02 -2.00 20.81
N ARG A 9 -4.94 -3.26 20.38
CA ARG A 9 -4.47 -3.61 19.02
C ARG A 9 -5.39 -3.02 17.96
N GLN A 10 -6.71 -3.10 18.17
CA GLN A 10 -7.69 -2.53 17.24
C GLN A 10 -7.57 -1.01 17.14
N SER A 11 -7.45 -0.29 18.26
CA SER A 11 -7.27 1.16 18.25
C SER A 11 -6.01 1.60 17.49
N LEU A 12 -4.92 0.84 17.62
CA LEU A 12 -3.69 1.11 16.87
C LEU A 12 -3.86 0.84 15.36
N ALA A 13 -4.55 -0.26 15.01
CA ALA A 13 -4.84 -0.58 13.62
C ALA A 13 -5.75 0.48 12.97
N ASP A 14 -6.73 0.98 13.72
CA ASP A 14 -7.61 2.08 13.30
C ASP A 14 -6.88 3.42 13.18
N ALA A 15 -5.89 3.69 14.03
CA ALA A 15 -5.05 4.86 13.88
C ALA A 15 -4.19 4.77 12.61
N TRP A 16 -3.58 3.61 12.32
CA TRP A 16 -2.79 3.41 11.11
C TRP A 16 -3.64 3.54 9.83
N LYS A 17 -4.85 2.96 9.81
CA LYS A 17 -5.76 3.07 8.65
C LYS A 17 -6.11 4.52 8.31
N ALA A 18 -6.13 5.40 9.32
CA ALA A 18 -6.48 6.81 9.15
C ALA A 18 -5.35 7.64 8.54
N LEU A 19 -4.11 7.11 8.48
CA LEU A 19 -2.96 7.80 7.91
C LEU A 19 -3.02 7.89 6.38
N GLY A 20 -3.69 6.94 5.73
CA GLY A 20 -3.80 6.94 4.27
C GLY A 20 -4.62 5.79 3.73
N ASN A 21 -5.02 5.90 2.47
CA ASN A 21 -5.75 4.85 1.78
C ASN A 21 -5.43 4.81 0.28
N TRP A 22 -4.32 5.42 -0.14
CA TRP A 22 -3.86 5.40 -1.52
C TRP A 22 -2.77 4.35 -1.68
N PHE A 23 -2.91 3.51 -2.70
CA PHE A 23 -1.99 2.43 -2.98
C PHE A 23 -1.30 2.62 -4.31
N GLY A 24 0.00 2.36 -4.32
CA GLY A 24 0.88 2.43 -5.48
C GLY A 24 1.73 1.17 -5.63
N CYS A 25 2.49 1.11 -6.72
CA CYS A 25 3.41 0.03 -7.03
C CYS A 25 4.81 0.61 -7.27
N ALA A 26 5.85 -0.15 -6.90
CA ALA A 26 7.23 0.22 -7.13
C ALA A 26 8.02 -0.91 -7.79
N THR A 27 8.99 -0.50 -8.61
CA THR A 27 9.85 -1.43 -9.38
C THR A 27 11.05 -1.94 -8.60
N GLY A 28 11.38 -1.25 -7.50
CA GLY A 28 12.37 -1.64 -6.51
C GLY A 28 11.91 -1.25 -5.11
N ALA A 29 12.80 -1.39 -4.13
CA ALA A 29 12.51 -0.98 -2.75
C ALA A 29 12.20 0.54 -2.68
N PRO A 30 11.06 0.94 -2.08
CA PRO A 30 10.72 2.36 -1.87
C PRO A 30 11.58 3.06 -0.82
N GLY A 31 12.19 2.30 0.08
CA GLY A 31 12.97 2.82 1.21
C GLY A 31 12.08 3.23 2.39
N THR A 32 12.62 4.05 3.29
CA THR A 32 11.98 4.46 4.56
C THR A 32 11.66 5.95 4.63
N SER A 33 11.88 6.70 3.54
CA SER A 33 11.52 8.13 3.45
C SER A 33 10.04 8.28 3.11
N GLN A 34 9.44 9.44 3.39
CA GLN A 34 8.09 9.74 2.91
C GLN A 34 8.02 9.93 1.39
N THR A 35 9.15 10.14 0.71
CA THR A 35 9.23 10.14 -0.75
C THR A 35 9.67 8.76 -1.22
N PRO A 36 8.81 7.96 -1.87
CA PRO A 36 9.16 6.61 -2.29
C PRO A 36 10.18 6.64 -3.42
N SER A 37 11.29 5.91 -3.25
CA SER A 37 12.19 5.61 -4.36
C SER A 37 11.54 4.57 -5.29
N ASN A 38 11.87 4.60 -6.58
CA ASN A 38 11.43 3.56 -7.54
C ASN A 38 9.90 3.37 -7.67
N GLU A 39 9.09 4.36 -7.26
CA GLU A 39 7.65 4.30 -7.54
C GLU A 39 7.44 4.24 -9.06
N SER A 40 6.51 3.41 -9.51
CA SER A 40 6.19 3.27 -10.93
C SER A 40 5.69 4.61 -11.49
N THR A 41 6.00 4.88 -12.76
CA THR A 41 5.63 6.12 -13.44
C THR A 41 5.34 5.87 -14.92
N GLY A 42 4.53 6.74 -15.53
CA GLY A 42 4.16 6.62 -16.95
C GLY A 42 3.12 5.52 -17.22
N GLY A 43 2.78 5.29 -18.49
CA GLY A 43 1.88 4.20 -18.91
C GLY A 43 0.46 4.26 -18.33
N GLY A 44 -0.01 5.43 -17.89
CA GLY A 44 -1.31 5.58 -17.21
C GLY A 44 -1.30 5.20 -15.72
N TYR A 45 -0.12 4.93 -15.13
CA TYR A 45 0.01 4.66 -13.72
C TYR A 45 -0.49 5.83 -12.87
N ALA A 46 -1.38 5.51 -11.94
CA ALA A 46 -1.85 6.37 -10.88
C ALA A 46 -2.07 5.51 -9.63
N ARG A 47 -1.90 6.11 -8.46
CA ARG A 47 -2.29 5.44 -7.21
C ARG A 47 -3.80 5.23 -7.19
N ALA A 48 -4.23 4.10 -6.66
CA ALA A 48 -5.65 3.77 -6.52
C ALA A 48 -6.06 3.81 -5.05
N GLN A 49 -7.28 4.26 -4.78
CA GLN A 49 -7.79 4.39 -3.42
C GLN A 49 -8.48 3.09 -2.97
N THR A 50 -8.14 2.61 -1.77
CA THR A 50 -8.89 1.55 -1.10
C THR A 50 -9.92 2.13 -0.12
N THR A 51 -10.93 1.33 0.21
CA THR A 51 -11.81 1.59 1.34
C THR A 51 -11.44 0.65 2.49
N TRP A 52 -10.98 1.22 3.61
CA TRP A 52 -10.66 0.45 4.81
C TRP A 52 -11.90 0.09 5.61
N THR A 53 -11.96 -1.17 6.06
CA THR A 53 -12.98 -1.69 6.98
C THR A 53 -12.30 -2.21 8.24
N SER A 54 -12.72 -1.70 9.39
CA SER A 54 -12.23 -2.18 10.68
C SER A 54 -12.78 -3.57 10.98
N GLY A 55 -11.88 -4.48 11.35
CA GLY A 55 -12.25 -5.73 11.98
C GLY A 55 -12.20 -5.62 13.50
N SER A 56 -11.71 -6.69 14.12
CA SER A 56 -11.44 -6.77 15.55
C SER A 56 -10.06 -7.36 15.81
N GLY A 57 -9.53 -7.14 17.02
CA GLY A 57 -8.26 -7.74 17.45
C GLY A 57 -7.02 -7.20 16.75
N GLY A 58 -7.09 -6.00 16.14
CA GLY A 58 -5.96 -5.39 15.43
C GLY A 58 -5.98 -5.60 13.92
N ASN A 59 -7.12 -6.00 13.35
CA ASN A 59 -7.25 -6.27 11.92
C ASN A 59 -7.99 -5.15 11.21
N VAL A 60 -7.50 -4.78 10.03
CA VAL A 60 -8.16 -3.86 9.10
C VAL A 60 -7.99 -4.40 7.68
N THR A 61 -9.06 -4.45 6.91
CA THR A 61 -9.05 -4.97 5.54
C THR A 61 -9.47 -3.89 4.56
N GLY A 62 -8.78 -3.75 3.44
CA GLY A 62 -9.13 -2.82 2.38
C GLY A 62 -9.80 -3.51 1.21
N SER A 63 -10.62 -2.76 0.47
CA SER A 63 -11.11 -3.20 -0.84
C SER A 63 -9.95 -3.42 -1.82
N ALA A 64 -10.09 -4.39 -2.71
CA ALA A 64 -9.14 -4.58 -3.79
C ALA A 64 -9.02 -3.32 -4.66
N VAL A 65 -7.81 -2.98 -5.06
CA VAL A 65 -7.49 -1.85 -5.94
C VAL A 65 -6.79 -2.37 -7.19
N SER A 66 -7.18 -1.87 -8.35
CA SER A 66 -6.56 -2.19 -9.64
C SER A 66 -5.73 -0.99 -10.09
N ILE A 67 -4.44 -1.20 -10.28
CA ILE A 67 -3.48 -0.16 -10.66
C ILE A 67 -2.89 -0.50 -12.01
N ALA A 68 -3.10 0.37 -12.99
CA ALA A 68 -2.44 0.25 -14.29
C ALA A 68 -0.93 0.49 -14.12
N VAL A 69 -0.12 -0.38 -14.69
CA VAL A 69 1.34 -0.27 -14.68
C VAL A 69 1.89 -0.38 -16.11
N PRO A 70 2.95 0.38 -16.45
CA PRO A 70 3.68 0.17 -17.69
C PRO A 70 4.40 -1.19 -17.68
N ALA A 71 4.94 -1.57 -18.83
CA ALA A 71 5.86 -2.71 -18.94
C ALA A 71 7.03 -2.52 -17.95
N SER A 72 7.04 -3.30 -16.89
CA SER A 72 7.96 -3.15 -15.76
C SER A 72 7.92 -4.38 -14.86
N THR A 73 8.91 -4.51 -13.98
CA THR A 73 8.91 -5.50 -12.90
C THR A 73 8.44 -4.81 -11.63
N ILE A 74 7.30 -5.21 -11.08
CA ILE A 74 6.77 -4.71 -9.80
C ILE A 74 7.25 -5.62 -8.67
N THR A 75 7.83 -5.02 -7.64
CA THR A 75 8.40 -5.76 -6.49
C THR A 75 7.82 -5.31 -5.15
N HIS A 76 7.27 -4.10 -5.06
CA HIS A 76 6.72 -3.55 -3.83
C HIS A 76 5.38 -2.85 -4.07
N ALA A 77 4.55 -2.85 -3.04
CA ALA A 77 3.38 -2.00 -2.92
C ALA A 77 3.70 -0.83 -1.98
N ILE A 78 3.13 0.33 -2.28
CA ILE A 78 3.25 1.56 -1.49
C ILE A 78 1.89 1.89 -0.92
N MET A 79 1.84 2.34 0.33
CA MET A 79 0.70 3.02 0.92
C MET A 79 1.04 4.51 1.13
N ALA A 80 0.10 5.38 0.80
CA ALA A 80 0.27 6.82 0.89
C ALA A 80 -0.98 7.54 1.39
N SER A 81 -0.79 8.78 1.86
CA SER A 81 -1.88 9.65 2.32
C SER A 81 -2.60 10.39 1.20
N ALA A 82 -2.03 10.45 -0.01
CA ALA A 82 -2.68 11.08 -1.17
C ALA A 82 -2.32 10.42 -2.51
N ALA A 83 -3.12 10.72 -3.54
CA ALA A 83 -2.95 10.20 -4.90
C ALA A 83 -1.70 10.71 -5.63
N ALA A 84 -1.06 11.76 -5.13
CA ALA A 84 0.10 12.40 -5.76
C ALA A 84 1.32 11.44 -5.79
N VAL A 85 1.59 10.88 -6.97
CA VAL A 85 2.72 9.96 -7.26
C VAL A 85 4.05 10.66 -7.03
N GLY A 86 5.01 9.99 -6.38
CA GLY A 86 6.35 10.51 -6.11
C GLY A 86 6.44 11.65 -5.09
N ALA A 87 5.33 12.06 -4.47
CA ALA A 87 5.33 13.09 -3.44
C ALA A 87 5.82 12.56 -2.08
N ALA A 88 6.17 13.48 -1.16
CA ALA A 88 6.54 13.18 0.22
C ALA A 88 5.29 12.85 1.07
N ASN A 89 4.65 11.71 0.77
CA ASN A 89 3.39 11.29 1.38
C ASN A 89 3.24 9.76 1.49
N MET A 90 4.30 8.99 1.27
CA MET A 90 4.34 7.56 1.59
C MET A 90 4.24 7.40 3.10
N ILE A 91 3.30 6.54 3.51
CA ILE A 91 3.10 6.14 4.90
C ILE A 91 3.90 4.86 5.17
N ASP A 92 3.81 3.89 4.27
CA ASP A 92 4.45 2.59 4.42
C ASP A 92 4.64 1.90 3.06
N ASN A 93 5.38 0.80 3.04
CA ASN A 93 5.48 -0.10 1.90
C ASN A 93 5.71 -1.55 2.32
N CYS A 94 5.42 -2.47 1.41
CA CYS A 94 5.72 -3.88 1.61
C CYS A 94 6.19 -4.53 0.31
N ALA A 95 6.99 -5.58 0.43
CA ALA A 95 7.32 -6.43 -0.70
C ALA A 95 6.07 -7.22 -1.13
N VAL A 96 5.91 -7.38 -2.45
CA VAL A 96 4.88 -8.24 -3.04
C VAL A 96 5.52 -9.39 -3.79
N THR A 97 4.74 -10.43 -4.10
CA THR A 97 5.19 -11.42 -5.09
C THR A 97 5.50 -10.70 -6.39
N GLN A 98 6.74 -10.86 -6.87
CA GLN A 98 7.23 -10.16 -8.05
C GLN A 98 6.30 -10.43 -9.24
N ALA A 99 5.88 -9.35 -9.91
CA ALA A 99 5.07 -9.40 -11.11
C ALA A 99 5.83 -8.73 -12.26
N ILE A 100 6.05 -9.46 -13.35
CA ILE A 100 6.78 -8.98 -14.53
C ILE A 100 5.79 -8.72 -15.66
N PHE A 101 5.78 -7.49 -16.15
CA PHE A 101 4.93 -7.04 -17.24
C PHE A 101 5.79 -6.74 -18.47
N SER A 102 5.69 -7.56 -19.51
CA SER A 102 6.35 -7.29 -20.81
C SER A 102 5.59 -6.26 -21.67
N THR A 103 4.35 -5.97 -21.30
CA THR A 103 3.46 -4.95 -21.88
C THR A 103 2.66 -4.28 -20.76
N PRO A 104 2.09 -3.07 -20.94
CA PRO A 104 1.23 -2.46 -19.93
C PRO A 104 0.11 -3.41 -19.46
N GLY A 105 -0.21 -3.37 -18.18
CA GLY A 105 -1.19 -4.26 -17.55
C GLY A 105 -1.72 -3.70 -16.24
N ASN A 106 -2.48 -4.51 -15.49
CA ASN A 106 -3.02 -4.11 -14.19
C ASN A 106 -2.46 -5.01 -13.09
N VAL A 107 -2.04 -4.39 -11.99
CA VAL A 107 -1.76 -5.06 -10.71
C VAL A 107 -3.00 -4.92 -9.84
N VAL A 108 -3.50 -6.03 -9.30
CA VAL A 108 -4.57 -6.02 -8.31
C VAL A 108 -3.98 -6.23 -6.93
N LEU A 109 -4.11 -5.23 -6.06
CA LEU A 109 -3.66 -5.31 -4.67
C LEU A 109 -4.88 -5.44 -3.76
N THR A 110 -4.82 -6.36 -2.80
CA THR A 110 -5.84 -6.51 -1.75
C THR A 110 -5.18 -6.25 -0.41
N PRO A 111 -5.23 -5.00 0.09
CA PRO A 111 -4.46 -4.62 1.26
C PRO A 111 -5.13 -5.10 2.56
N SER A 112 -4.31 -5.52 3.51
CA SER A 112 -4.73 -5.88 4.87
C SER A 112 -3.65 -5.52 5.86
N LEU A 113 -4.05 -5.03 7.03
CA LEU A 113 -3.18 -4.82 8.18
C LEU A 113 -3.62 -5.75 9.31
N GLY A 114 -2.63 -6.38 9.96
CA GLY A 114 -2.83 -7.12 11.21
C GLY A 114 -1.79 -6.68 12.24
N ILE A 115 -2.25 -6.32 13.44
CA ILE A 115 -1.41 -6.07 14.61
C ILE A 115 -1.51 -7.27 15.54
N ALA A 116 -0.38 -7.96 15.73
CA ALA A 116 -0.26 -9.15 16.56
C ALA A 116 -0.30 -8.81 18.05
#